data_AF-F6D8P6-F1
#
_entry.id   AF-F6D8P6-F1
#
_cell.length_a   1.000
_cell.length_b   1.000
_cell.length_c   1.000
_cell.angle_alpha   90.00
_cell.angle_beta   90.00
_cell.angle_gamma   90.00
#
_symmetry.space_group_name_H-M   'P 1'
#
loop_
_entity.id
_entity.type
_entity.pdbx_description
1 polymer ?
#
loop_
_entity_poly.entity_id
_entity_poly.type
_entity_poly.pdbx_seq_one_letter_code
_entity_poly.pdbx_strand_id
1 'polypeptide(L)'
;MIRQNRVLGRLWGILALSAVVSLAGCAQVQVQELTPSAANGSDAEGLQETYRLTQFRDAAPSSFESRALRKQAESLCPNGYKILSRQAFATEMLASHQAECPSGSCAHQLEWQIRCGNIPREPFRFFGRTE
;
A
#
# COMPACT_ATOMS: atom_id res chain seq x y z
N MET A 1 -47.10 -26.03 35.50
CA MET A 1 -45.99 -25.61 36.38
C MET A 1 -44.77 -26.48 36.02
N ILE A 2 -43.82 -26.09 35.14
CA ILE A 2 -42.77 -25.03 35.19
C ILE A 2 -41.83 -25.24 36.37
N ARG A 3 -40.49 -25.25 36.28
CA ARG A 3 -39.44 -25.50 35.27
C ARG A 3 -38.12 -25.51 36.07
N GLN A 4 -37.09 -26.11 35.50
CA GLN A 4 -35.76 -26.29 36.09
C GLN A 4 -34.94 -25.00 36.32
N ASN A 5 -33.90 -25.15 37.15
CA ASN A 5 -32.49 -24.80 36.91
C ASN A 5 -31.93 -23.38 37.21
N ARG A 6 -30.90 -23.42 38.08
CA ARG A 6 -29.51 -22.96 37.88
C ARG A 6 -29.14 -21.46 37.93
N VAL A 7 -28.14 -21.23 38.80
CA VAL A 7 -26.79 -20.69 38.47
C VAL A 7 -26.53 -19.19 38.67
N LEU A 8 -25.45 -18.97 39.44
CA LEU A 8 -24.46 -17.89 39.45
C LEU A 8 -25.01 -16.46 39.57
N GLY A 9 -24.69 -15.70 40.62
CA GLY A 9 -23.37 -15.59 41.23
C GLY A 9 -22.51 -14.56 40.50
N ARG A 10 -22.58 -13.32 41.01
CA ARG A 10 -21.51 -12.31 41.05
C ARG A 10 -21.11 -11.59 39.74
N LEU A 11 -21.41 -10.28 39.78
CA LEU A 11 -20.47 -9.17 39.57
C LEU A 11 -19.85 -9.00 38.17
N TRP A 12 -20.40 -8.01 37.47
CA TRP A 12 -19.67 -6.95 36.77
C TRP A 12 -18.28 -7.30 36.21
N GLY A 13 -18.27 -7.84 35.00
CA GLY A 13 -17.11 -7.79 34.11
C GLY A 13 -17.35 -6.76 33.00
N ILE A 14 -17.16 -5.48 33.29
CA ILE A 14 -16.97 -4.45 32.25
C ILE A 14 -15.55 -4.68 31.71
N LEU A 15 -15.42 -5.58 30.73
CA LEU A 15 -14.16 -5.78 30.01
C LEU A 15 -14.17 -4.87 28.77
N ALA A 16 -13.31 -3.86 28.88
CA ALA A 16 -12.99 -2.80 27.95
C ALA A 16 -13.19 -3.16 26.46
N LEU A 17 -14.05 -2.39 25.79
CA LEU A 17 -13.93 -2.16 24.36
C LEU A 17 -12.63 -1.41 24.10
N SER A 18 -11.56 -2.15 23.82
CA SER A 18 -10.33 -1.60 23.28
C SER A 18 -10.59 -1.12 21.85
N ALA A 19 -11.05 0.12 21.70
CA ALA A 19 -11.10 0.80 20.42
C ALA A 19 -9.66 1.11 19.98
N VAL A 20 -9.07 0.20 19.20
CA VAL A 20 -7.78 0.46 18.52
C VAL A 20 -8.04 1.49 17.44
N VAL A 21 -7.87 2.77 17.80
CA VAL A 21 -7.87 3.88 16.84
C VAL A 21 -6.52 3.83 16.11
N SER A 22 -6.51 3.16 14.96
CA SER A 22 -5.37 3.18 14.05
C SER A 22 -5.26 4.57 13.41
N LEU A 23 -4.51 5.48 14.04
CA LEU A 23 -4.07 6.73 13.42
C LEU A 23 -2.97 6.43 12.38
N ALA A 24 -3.36 5.93 11.20
CA ALA A 24 -2.47 5.86 10.05
C ALA A 24 -2.49 7.21 9.31
N GLY A 25 -1.46 8.02 9.52
CA GLY A 25 -1.31 9.35 8.93
C GLY A 25 -1.16 9.35 7.41
N CYS A 26 -2.01 10.15 6.76
CA CYS A 26 -1.78 11.01 5.58
C CYS A 26 -0.70 10.61 4.55
N ALA A 27 -0.85 9.45 3.91
CA ALA A 27 -0.46 9.19 2.51
C ALA A 27 -0.98 7.79 2.17
N GLN A 28 -2.31 7.66 2.05
CA GLN A 28 -2.93 6.35 1.87
C GLN A 28 -2.58 5.81 0.48
N VAL A 29 -1.64 4.87 0.45
CA VAL A 29 -1.40 4.03 -0.72
C VAL A 29 -2.45 2.93 -0.71
N GLN A 30 -3.22 2.82 -1.79
CA GLN A 30 -4.16 1.73 -1.99
C GLN A 30 -3.40 0.54 -2.59
N VAL A 31 -3.66 -0.66 -2.07
CA VAL A 31 -3.02 -1.90 -2.53
C VAL A 31 -4.11 -2.81 -3.07
N GLN A 32 -3.89 -3.36 -4.26
CA GLN A 32 -4.75 -4.37 -4.87
C GLN A 32 -3.91 -5.54 -5.38
N GLU A 33 -4.27 -6.74 -4.97
CA GLU A 33 -3.66 -7.98 -5.49
C GLU A 33 -4.23 -8.29 -6.88
N LEU A 34 -3.35 -8.55 -7.85
CA LEU A 34 -3.73 -8.84 -9.24
C LEU A 34 -3.64 -10.34 -9.57
N THR A 35 -2.93 -11.12 -8.76
CA THR A 35 -2.84 -12.57 -8.92
C THR A 35 -3.83 -13.22 -7.96
N PRO A 36 -4.75 -14.09 -8.40
CA PRO A 36 -5.59 -14.84 -7.46
C PRO A 36 -4.69 -15.80 -6.68
N SER A 37 -4.59 -15.60 -5.37
CA SER A 37 -3.85 -16.46 -4.47
C SER A 37 -4.37 -17.89 -4.64
N ALA A 38 -3.56 -18.78 -5.21
CA ALA A 38 -3.89 -20.19 -5.28
C ALA A 38 -3.87 -20.74 -3.85
N ALA A 39 -5.03 -20.72 -3.20
CA ALA A 39 -5.27 -21.42 -1.97
C ALA A 39 -5.04 -22.93 -2.22
N ASN A 40 -4.13 -23.52 -1.46
CA ASN A 40 -3.84 -24.95 -1.35
C ASN A 40 -3.07 -25.59 -2.52
N GLY A 41 -1.74 -25.52 -2.46
CA GLY A 41 -0.86 -26.35 -3.28
C GLY A 41 0.59 -26.16 -2.88
N SER A 42 1.17 -27.15 -2.21
CA SER A 42 2.53 -27.18 -1.65
C SER A 42 3.64 -27.32 -2.70
N ASP A 43 3.54 -26.63 -3.83
CA ASP A 43 4.56 -26.61 -4.89
C ASP A 43 5.06 -25.16 -5.07
N ALA A 44 5.91 -24.74 -4.13
CA ALA A 44 6.38 -23.37 -3.95
C ALA A 44 7.52 -22.98 -4.92
N GLU A 45 7.28 -23.08 -6.22
CA GLU A 45 8.22 -22.56 -7.23
C GLU A 45 7.44 -22.05 -8.46
N GLY A 46 6.88 -20.83 -8.39
CA GLY A 46 6.41 -20.17 -9.60
C GLY A 46 5.32 -19.10 -9.50
N LEU A 47 4.59 -18.98 -8.38
CA LEU A 47 3.55 -17.94 -8.25
C LEU A 47 4.16 -16.65 -7.73
N GLN A 48 4.69 -15.83 -8.64
CA GLN A 48 5.16 -14.48 -8.32
C GLN A 48 3.95 -13.55 -8.11
N GLU A 49 3.70 -13.19 -6.85
CA GLU A 49 2.63 -12.28 -6.45
C GLU A 49 2.76 -10.94 -7.16
N THR A 50 1.68 -10.49 -7.78
CA THR A 50 1.63 -9.20 -8.48
C THR A 50 0.65 -8.27 -7.77
N TYR A 51 1.10 -7.06 -7.47
CA TYR A 51 0.31 -6.04 -6.78
C TYR A 51 0.20 -4.77 -7.63
N ARG A 52 -0.91 -4.08 -7.46
CA ARG A 52 -1.17 -2.73 -7.96
C ARG A 52 -1.21 -1.77 -6.79
N LEU A 53 -0.36 -0.75 -6.82
CA LEU A 53 -0.23 0.27 -5.80
C LEU A 53 -0.66 1.61 -6.37
N THR A 54 -1.58 2.28 -5.68
CA THR A 54 -2.17 3.52 -6.15
C THR A 54 -2.01 4.62 -5.11
N GLN A 55 -1.59 5.81 -5.54
CA GLN A 55 -1.48 6.98 -4.68
C GLN A 55 -2.07 8.21 -5.37
N PHE A 56 -2.94 8.93 -4.67
CA PHE A 56 -3.45 10.22 -5.10
C PHE A 56 -2.55 11.35 -4.61
N ARG A 57 -2.30 12.33 -5.48
CA ARG A 57 -1.50 13.53 -5.20
C ARG A 57 -2.18 14.75 -5.80
N ASP A 58 -2.04 15.89 -5.15
CA ASP A 58 -2.59 17.17 -5.59
C ASP A 58 -1.47 18.18 -5.88
N ALA A 59 -0.56 17.80 -6.76
CA ALA A 59 0.57 18.63 -7.17
C ALA A 59 0.99 18.22 -8.58
N ALA A 60 1.56 19.13 -9.37
CA ALA A 60 2.02 18.75 -10.71
C ALA A 60 3.07 17.62 -10.61
N PRO A 61 2.94 16.53 -11.40
CA PRO A 61 3.88 15.42 -11.36
C PRO A 61 5.24 15.84 -11.93
N SER A 62 6.25 16.00 -11.07
CA SER A 62 7.65 16.18 -11.50
C SER A 62 8.32 14.85 -11.87
N SER A 63 7.78 13.73 -11.39
CA SER A 63 8.22 12.38 -11.73
C SER A 63 7.14 11.35 -11.38
N PHE A 64 7.19 10.19 -12.03
CA PHE A 64 6.37 9.02 -11.68
C PHE A 64 6.93 8.25 -10.46
N GLU A 65 7.98 8.79 -9.83
CA GLU A 65 8.61 8.19 -8.67
C GLU A 65 7.90 8.62 -7.38
N SER A 66 7.52 7.65 -6.54
CA SER A 66 6.92 7.92 -5.23
C SER A 66 7.61 7.13 -4.15
N ARG A 67 8.09 7.84 -3.13
CA ARG A 67 8.66 7.23 -1.92
C ARG A 67 7.60 6.44 -1.14
N ALA A 68 6.34 6.88 -1.17
CA ALA A 68 5.25 6.19 -0.49
C ALA A 68 4.95 4.85 -1.16
N LEU A 69 4.79 4.85 -2.50
CA LEU A 69 4.61 3.61 -3.27
C LEU A 69 5.79 2.66 -3.11
N ARG A 70 7.02 3.20 -3.08
CA ARG A 70 8.23 2.42 -2.84
C ARG A 70 8.25 1.73 -1.48
N LYS A 71 8.00 2.48 -0.40
CA LYS A 71 7.91 1.90 0.94
C LYS A 71 6.83 0.82 1.04
N GLN A 72 5.68 1.05 0.38
CA GLN A 72 4.61 0.06 0.36
C GLN A 72 5.03 -1.20 -0.41
N ALA A 73 5.70 -1.05 -1.56
CA ALA A 73 6.24 -2.17 -2.33
C ALA A 73 7.28 -2.97 -1.53
N GLU A 74 8.18 -2.30 -0.81
CA GLU A 74 9.16 -2.93 0.07
C GLU A 74 8.50 -3.68 1.24
N SER A 75 7.39 -3.16 1.75
CA SER A 75 6.61 -3.81 2.81
C SER A 75 5.89 -5.06 2.30
N LEU A 76 5.43 -5.08 1.04
CA LEU A 76 4.75 -6.23 0.44
C LEU A 76 5.74 -7.29 -0.03
N CYS A 77 6.87 -6.88 -0.62
CA CYS A 77 7.87 -7.77 -1.18
C CYS A 77 9.23 -7.60 -0.45
N PRO A 78 9.41 -8.19 0.75
CA PRO A 78 10.61 -7.98 1.55
C PRO A 78 11.90 -8.48 0.87
N ASN A 79 11.77 -9.53 0.04
CA ASN A 79 12.85 -10.16 -0.75
C ASN A 79 13.18 -9.41 -2.06
N GLY A 80 12.44 -8.33 -2.35
CA GLY A 80 12.60 -7.54 -3.57
C GLY A 80 11.39 -7.61 -4.50
N TYR A 81 11.30 -6.63 -5.39
CA TYR A 81 10.23 -6.55 -6.37
C TYR A 81 10.74 -5.98 -7.69
N LYS A 82 10.11 -6.40 -8.78
CA LYS A 82 10.27 -5.79 -10.10
C LYS A 82 9.08 -4.88 -10.37
N ILE A 83 9.35 -3.69 -10.85
CA ILE A 83 8.31 -2.79 -11.33
C ILE A 83 7.97 -3.18 -12.75
N LEU A 84 6.71 -3.58 -12.97
CA LEU A 84 6.19 -3.95 -14.28
C LEU A 84 5.73 -2.72 -15.05
N SER A 85 5.07 -1.78 -14.36
CA SER A 85 4.58 -0.54 -14.96
C SER A 85 4.54 0.60 -13.93
N ARG A 86 4.68 1.83 -14.43
CA ARG A 86 4.46 3.08 -13.69
C ARG A 86 3.69 4.04 -14.57
N GLN A 87 2.56 4.52 -14.08
CA GLN A 87 1.66 5.38 -14.83
C GLN A 87 1.17 6.51 -13.93
N ALA A 88 0.85 7.65 -14.53
CA ALA A 88 0.05 8.68 -13.88
C ALA A 88 -1.22 8.90 -14.69
N PHE A 89 -2.33 9.01 -13.98
CA PHE A 89 -3.62 9.34 -14.53
C PHE A 89 -4.07 10.67 -13.91
N ALA A 90 -4.44 11.64 -14.72
CA ALA A 90 -5.13 12.83 -14.25
C ALA A 90 -6.54 12.84 -14.86
N THR A 91 -7.49 13.45 -14.14
CA THR A 91 -8.86 13.62 -14.64
C THR A 91 -8.91 14.65 -15.79
N GLU A 92 -7.92 15.53 -15.84
CA GLU A 92 -7.71 16.55 -16.87
C GLU A 92 -6.31 16.39 -17.50
N MET A 93 -5.79 17.45 -18.15
CA MET A 93 -4.45 17.46 -18.71
C MET A 93 -3.40 17.33 -17.60
N LEU A 94 -2.45 16.40 -17.76
CA LEU A 94 -1.28 16.32 -16.89
C LEU A 94 -0.44 17.58 -17.09
N ALA A 95 -0.53 18.52 -16.15
CA ALA A 95 0.32 19.69 -16.12
C ALA A 95 1.77 19.30 -15.82
N SER A 96 2.72 19.91 -16.53
CA SER A 96 4.15 19.75 -16.23
C SER A 96 4.59 20.68 -15.09
N HIS A 97 3.88 21.81 -14.95
CA HIS A 97 4.13 22.81 -13.92
C HIS A 97 2.85 23.17 -13.15
N GLN A 98 2.98 23.49 -11.87
CA GLN A 98 1.84 23.86 -11.02
C GLN A 98 1.04 25.06 -11.59
N ALA A 99 1.71 25.98 -12.28
CA ALA A 99 1.09 27.15 -12.90
C ALA A 99 0.19 26.81 -14.11
N GLU A 100 0.33 25.61 -14.68
CA GLU A 100 -0.48 25.13 -15.81
C GLU A 100 -1.79 24.46 -15.35
N CYS A 101 -1.99 24.34 -14.04
CA CYS A 101 -3.18 23.68 -13.49
C CYS A 101 -4.36 24.65 -13.50
N PRO A 102 -5.43 24.34 -14.27
CA PRO A 102 -6.50 25.30 -14.59
C PRO A 102 -7.30 25.77 -13.36
N SER A 103 -7.27 25.02 -12.27
CA SER A 103 -7.95 25.33 -11.00
C SER A 103 -6.98 25.52 -9.82
N GLY A 104 -5.68 25.53 -10.07
CA GLY A 104 -4.64 25.47 -9.04
C GLY A 104 -4.47 24.08 -8.40
N SER A 105 -5.38 23.14 -8.68
CA SER A 105 -5.28 21.72 -8.32
C SER A 105 -4.74 20.92 -9.51
N CYS A 106 -3.74 20.07 -9.22
CA CYS A 106 -3.12 19.19 -10.21
C CYS A 106 -3.33 17.74 -9.78
N ALA A 107 -4.55 17.44 -9.35
CA ALA A 107 -4.93 16.14 -8.83
C ALA A 107 -4.61 15.05 -9.86
N HIS A 108 -3.72 14.14 -9.48
CA HIS A 108 -3.35 12.99 -10.30
C HIS A 108 -3.19 11.75 -9.42
N GLN A 109 -3.37 10.60 -10.05
CA GLN A 109 -3.23 9.28 -9.48
C GLN A 109 -1.97 8.64 -10.06
N LEU A 110 -1.02 8.31 -9.20
CA LEU A 110 0.12 7.46 -9.55
C LEU A 110 -0.25 6.01 -9.34
N GLU A 111 0.00 5.17 -10.35
CA GLU A 111 -0.23 3.73 -10.30
C GLU A 111 1.07 2.99 -10.62
N TRP A 112 1.45 2.07 -9.73
CA TRP A 112 2.56 1.16 -9.91
C TRP A 112 2.06 -0.28 -9.92
N GLN A 113 2.48 -1.04 -10.92
CA GLN A 113 2.33 -2.48 -10.91
C GLN A 113 3.66 -3.12 -10.55
N ILE A 114 3.69 -3.91 -9.48
CA ILE A 114 4.88 -4.60 -9.00
C ILE A 114 4.68 -6.10 -9.00
N ARG A 115 5.77 -6.83 -9.16
CA ARG A 115 5.83 -8.27 -9.00
C ARG A 115 6.87 -8.61 -7.95
N CYS A 116 6.49 -9.33 -6.91
CA CYS A 116 7.44 -9.81 -5.92
C CYS A 116 8.35 -10.88 -6.54
N GLY A 117 9.61 -10.87 -6.12
CA GLY A 117 10.59 -11.87 -6.53
C GLY A 117 11.80 -11.86 -5.60
N ASN A 118 12.77 -12.72 -5.88
CA ASN A 118 14.05 -12.73 -5.14
C ASN A 118 15.03 -11.79 -5.85
N ILE A 119 14.81 -10.48 -5.72
CA ILE A 119 15.65 -9.45 -6.32
C ILE A 119 16.38 -8.74 -5.19
N PRO A 120 17.72 -8.88 -5.07
CA PRO A 120 18.46 -8.23 -3.99
C PRO A 120 18.22 -6.72 -4.05
N ARG A 121 17.94 -6.13 -2.87
CA ARG A 121 17.70 -4.69 -2.77
C ARG A 121 18.89 -3.94 -3.35
N GLU A 122 18.60 -2.90 -4.12
CA GLU A 122 19.64 -2.00 -4.58
C GLU A 122 20.33 -1.41 -3.33
N PRO A 123 21.66 -1.57 -3.20
CA PRO A 123 22.36 -1.15 -1.99
C PRO A 123 22.18 0.36 -1.81
N PHE A 124 21.89 0.78 -0.58
CA PHE A 124 21.84 2.20 -0.23
C PHE A 124 23.19 2.84 -0.58
N ARG A 125 23.23 3.59 -1.69
CA ARG A 125 24.34 4.50 -1.98
C ARG A 125 24.16 5.71 -1.11
N PHE A 126 24.85 5.74 0.03
CA PHE A 126 25.10 6.99 0.75
C PHE A 126 25.84 7.92 -0.21
N PHE A 127 25.15 8.93 -0.72
CA PHE A 127 25.77 9.91 -1.61
C PHE A 127 26.93 10.59 -0.87
N GLY A 128 28.14 10.41 -1.40
CA GLY A 128 29.32 11.15 -1.00
C GLY A 128 30.50 10.70 -1.86
N ARG A 129 30.87 11.51 -2.85
CA ARG A 129 32.17 11.39 -3.51
C ARG A 129 33.24 11.34 -2.41
N THR A 130 34.15 10.38 -2.52
CA THR A 130 35.45 10.42 -1.85
C THR A 130 36.54 10.25 -2.90
N GLU A 131 36.57 11.14 -3.88
CA GLU A 131 37.77 11.48 -4.65
C GLU A 131 37.76 12.99 -4.96
#